data_AF-A0AAW0P0A8-F1
#
_entry.id   AF-A0AAW0P0A8-F1
#
_cell.length_a   1.000
_cell.length_b   1.000
_cell.length_c   1.000
_cell.angle_alpha   90.00
_cell.angle_beta   90.00
_cell.angle_gamma   90.00
#
_symmetry.space_group_name_H-M   'P 1'
#
loop_
_entity.id
_entity.type
_entity.pdbx_description
1 polymer ?
#
loop_
_entity_poly.entity_id
_entity_poly.type
_entity_poly.pdbx_seq_one_letter_code
_entity_poly.pdbx_strand_id
1 'polypeptide(L)'
;MDELKEKLQDFVAETNNQRPGFIKIVRHSKQEGLIRSRVSGWRAASAPVVALFDAHVEFNIGWRRIISPSFDNIKYDTFEIEEYPLSAQGFDWELWCRYLNPPKNWWHKGNKSAPIPSPALIGCFVVDRLYFEEIGLLDEGMEVYGGENVELGIRDSGIDIGDISERKALRKKLQCKTFRWYLVNIYPEMRMYSDTIAYGVLKNSLKIDLCLDQGPDNDNVPILYLCHGMTPQNVYYTSAHQLHVGLLSPTVDDDDNKCLVDVNGRVRLIECSYAAAKRMKMHWLFTQVTKSFWYMRGPIQNRKSKRCLELVTGSDNEFGYQLALQKCTGQKWFITNVLFSNSS
;
A
#
# COMPACT_ATOMS: atom_id res chain seq x y z
N MET A 1 20.00 -6.36 27.90
CA MET A 1 19.07 -5.41 28.55
C MET A 1 19.80 -4.42 29.46
N ASP A 2 20.91 -4.80 30.09
CA ASP A 2 21.64 -3.91 31.03
C ASP A 2 22.28 -2.70 30.35
N GLU A 3 22.63 -2.81 29.07
CA GLU A 3 23.19 -1.71 28.28
C GLU A 3 22.25 -0.51 28.16
N LEU A 4 20.93 -0.74 28.07
CA LEU A 4 19.94 0.33 27.93
C LEU A 4 19.38 0.83 29.28
N LYS A 5 19.84 0.22 30.39
CA LYS A 5 19.47 0.59 31.76
C LYS A 5 20.59 1.42 32.38
N GLU A 6 21.39 0.82 33.24
CA GLU A 6 22.41 1.51 34.05
C GLU A 6 23.51 2.09 33.17
N LYS A 7 24.06 1.32 32.23
CA LYS A 7 25.15 1.80 31.36
C LYS A 7 24.77 3.03 30.54
N LEU A 8 23.58 3.05 29.94
CA LEU A 8 23.06 4.22 29.22
C LEU A 8 22.87 5.41 30.16
N GLN A 9 22.43 5.15 31.39
CA GLN A 9 22.21 6.20 32.39
C GLN A 9 23.53 6.82 32.85
N ASP A 10 24.57 6.00 33.04
CA ASP A 10 25.92 6.44 33.36
C ASP A 10 26.51 7.27 32.23
N PHE A 11 26.40 6.79 30.98
CA PHE A 11 26.84 7.54 29.79
C PHE A 11 26.16 8.91 29.67
N VAL A 12 24.84 8.96 29.89
CA VAL A 12 24.10 10.23 29.87
C VAL A 12 24.49 11.15 31.02
N ALA A 13 24.72 10.61 32.21
CA ALA A 13 25.19 11.40 33.35
C ALA A 13 26.58 12.00 33.07
N GLU A 14 27.51 11.21 32.56
CA GLU A 14 28.85 11.67 32.19
C GLU A 14 28.80 12.76 31.11
N THR A 15 28.00 12.55 30.07
CA THR A 15 27.83 13.53 28.99
C THR A 15 27.22 14.83 29.50
N ASN A 16 26.22 14.75 30.38
CA ASN A 16 25.58 15.93 30.96
C ASN A 16 26.47 16.66 31.97
N ASN A 17 27.43 15.99 32.62
CA ASN A 17 28.44 16.65 33.44
C ASN A 17 29.33 17.57 32.59
N GLN A 18 29.65 17.15 31.37
CA GLN A 18 30.42 17.97 30.43
C GLN A 18 29.56 19.04 29.74
N ARG A 19 28.30 18.71 29.43
CA ARG A 19 27.35 19.63 28.78
C ARG A 19 25.99 19.55 29.47
N PRO A 20 25.73 20.40 30.49
CA PRO A 20 24.51 20.35 31.29
C PRO A 20 23.23 20.38 30.45
N GLY A 21 22.37 19.38 30.68
CA GLY A 21 21.07 19.27 30.02
C GLY A 21 21.12 18.90 28.53
N PHE A 22 22.26 18.40 28.03
CA PHE A 22 22.40 18.05 26.62
C PHE A 22 21.57 16.84 26.20
N ILE A 23 21.54 15.79 27.02
CA ILE A 23 20.77 14.58 26.76
C ILE A 23 19.68 14.42 27.82
N LYS A 24 18.44 14.20 27.37
CA LYS A 24 17.30 13.88 28.23
C LYS A 24 16.74 12.52 27.83
N ILE A 25 16.64 11.59 28.79
CA ILE A 25 16.01 10.29 28.59
C ILE A 25 14.56 10.37 29.07
N VAL A 26 13.62 9.94 28.23
CA VAL A 26 12.22 9.69 28.60
C VAL A 26 12.02 8.17 28.62
N ARG A 27 11.61 7.60 29.76
CA ARG A 27 11.34 6.16 29.91
C ARG A 27 9.85 5.93 30.11
N HIS A 28 9.28 4.98 29.39
CA HIS A 28 7.92 4.50 29.64
C HIS A 28 7.94 3.30 30.59
N SER A 29 6.85 3.14 31.35
CA SER A 29 6.67 1.99 32.25
C SER A 29 6.17 0.72 31.54
N LYS A 30 5.75 0.85 30.27
CA LYS A 30 5.29 -0.25 29.41
C LYS A 30 5.71 0.00 27.95
N GLN A 31 5.54 -0.99 27.10
CA GLN A 31 5.78 -0.85 25.66
C GLN A 31 4.70 0.05 25.04
N GLU A 32 5.09 1.23 24.58
CA GLU A 32 4.16 2.21 23.98
C GLU A 32 4.16 2.17 22.43
N GLY A 33 5.16 1.54 21.82
CA GLY A 33 5.35 1.57 20.35
C GLY A 33 6.00 2.87 19.86
N LEU A 34 6.29 2.95 18.56
CA LEU A 34 7.03 4.04 17.94
C LEU A 34 6.32 5.38 18.12
N ILE A 35 5.01 5.41 17.86
CA ILE A 35 4.22 6.63 17.73
C ILE A 35 4.13 7.37 19.07
N ARG A 36 3.63 6.71 20.11
CA ARG A 36 3.57 7.26 21.47
C ARG A 36 4.97 7.59 22.02
N SER A 37 6.00 6.83 21.64
CA SER A 37 7.38 7.15 22.01
C SER A 37 7.86 8.45 21.38
N ARG A 38 7.65 8.63 20.07
CA ARG A 38 7.94 9.87 19.34
C ARG A 38 7.18 11.06 19.92
N VAL A 39 5.89 10.91 20.22
CA VAL A 39 5.07 11.95 20.84
C VAL A 39 5.57 12.29 22.25
N SER A 40 5.96 11.31 23.05
CA SER A 40 6.53 11.58 24.39
C SER A 40 7.85 12.34 24.34
N GLY A 41 8.72 12.04 23.35
CA GLY A 41 9.94 12.78 23.09
C GLY A 41 9.64 14.21 22.64
N TRP A 42 8.65 14.39 21.76
CA TRP A 42 8.15 15.70 21.33
C TRP A 42 7.65 16.54 22.52
N ARG A 43 6.84 15.96 23.43
CA ARG A 43 6.35 16.65 24.64
C ARG A 43 7.48 17.10 25.55
N ALA A 44 8.58 16.33 25.58
CA ALA A 44 9.76 16.65 26.39
C ALA A 44 10.69 17.69 25.76
N ALA A 45 10.55 17.97 24.45
CA ALA A 45 11.37 18.90 23.71
C ALA A 45 10.93 20.36 23.92
N SER A 46 11.90 21.27 24.05
CA SER A 46 11.67 22.70 24.26
C SER A 46 11.99 23.56 23.03
N ALA A 47 12.77 23.03 22.08
CA ALA A 47 13.20 23.77 20.90
C ALA A 47 12.02 24.10 19.96
N PRO A 48 12.13 25.18 19.15
CA PRO A 48 11.10 25.51 18.15
C PRO A 48 10.95 24.46 17.06
N VAL A 49 12.04 23.73 16.77
CA VAL A 49 12.08 22.70 15.74
C VAL A 49 12.43 21.37 16.39
N VAL A 50 11.71 20.33 16.02
CA VAL A 50 11.89 18.95 16.47
C VAL A 50 12.27 18.08 15.29
N ALA A 51 13.23 17.20 15.52
CA ALA A 51 13.66 16.22 14.54
C ALA A 51 13.43 14.82 15.12
N LEU A 52 12.69 14.00 14.39
CA LEU A 52 12.36 12.63 14.78
C LEU A 52 13.17 11.70 13.89
N PHE A 53 14.06 10.94 14.52
CA PHE A 53 14.95 9.99 13.86
C PHE A 53 14.90 8.64 14.55
N ASP A 54 15.21 7.60 13.80
CA ASP A 54 15.37 6.26 14.35
C ASP A 54 16.71 6.14 15.08
N ALA A 55 16.83 5.13 15.96
CA ALA A 55 18.01 4.97 16.81
C ALA A 55 19.28 4.48 16.06
N HIS A 56 19.14 4.15 14.77
CA HIS A 56 20.17 3.56 13.92
C HIS A 56 20.32 4.39 12.63
N VAL A 57 20.59 5.68 12.78
CA VAL A 57 20.87 6.59 11.66
C VAL A 57 22.25 7.23 11.81
N GLU A 58 22.89 7.50 10.68
CA GLU A 58 24.13 8.27 10.61
C GLU A 58 23.91 9.52 9.74
N PHE A 59 24.48 10.65 10.16
CA PHE A 59 24.24 11.93 9.51
C PHE A 59 25.43 12.36 8.66
N ASN A 60 25.16 12.60 7.37
CA ASN A 60 26.11 13.26 6.48
C ASN A 60 26.33 14.74 6.87
N ILE A 61 27.51 15.26 6.55
CA ILE A 61 27.88 16.66 6.82
C ILE A 61 26.97 17.59 6.01
N GLY A 62 26.37 18.60 6.66
CA GLY A 62 25.61 19.66 5.96
C GLY A 62 24.09 19.50 5.92
N TRP A 63 23.49 18.62 6.73
CA TRP A 63 22.04 18.33 6.81
C TRP A 63 21.11 19.48 7.28
N ARG A 64 21.53 20.75 7.16
CA ARG A 64 20.78 21.90 7.70
C ARG A 64 19.66 22.34 6.74
N ARG A 65 18.42 22.36 7.24
CA ARG A 65 17.16 22.85 6.59
C ARG A 65 16.40 21.84 5.73
N ILE A 66 16.14 20.65 6.28
CA ILE A 66 15.48 19.56 5.55
C ILE A 66 14.23 19.10 6.31
N ILE A 67 13.09 18.95 5.64
CA ILE A 67 11.85 18.41 6.22
C ILE A 67 11.90 16.88 6.34
N SER A 68 12.47 16.18 5.35
CA SER A 68 12.81 14.75 5.38
C SER A 68 14.13 14.54 4.63
N PRO A 69 15.15 13.88 5.21
CA PRO A 69 16.40 13.61 4.51
C PRO A 69 16.18 12.60 3.36
N SER A 70 17.13 12.61 2.42
CA SER A 70 17.33 11.44 1.55
C SER A 70 17.83 10.29 2.42
N PHE A 71 17.34 9.09 2.16
CA PHE A 71 17.72 7.89 2.91
C PHE A 71 18.65 7.04 2.07
N ASP A 72 19.91 6.94 2.48
CA ASP A 72 20.85 5.94 1.99
C ASP A 72 20.75 4.68 2.87
N ASN A 73 21.00 3.52 2.27
CA ASN A 73 20.96 2.26 3.00
C ASN A 73 22.30 1.98 3.68
N ILE A 74 22.26 1.62 4.95
CA ILE A 74 23.43 1.08 5.68
C ILE A 74 23.21 -0.42 5.78
N LYS A 75 24.05 -1.20 5.09
CA LYS A 75 23.92 -2.67 5.11
C LYS A 75 24.07 -3.20 6.54
N TYR A 76 23.11 -4.01 6.97
CA TYR A 76 23.05 -4.50 8.35
C TYR A 76 24.22 -5.41 8.76
N ASP A 77 24.87 -6.03 7.78
CA ASP A 77 25.94 -7.01 7.96
C ASP A 77 27.35 -6.41 7.77
N THR A 78 27.52 -5.52 6.79
CA THR A 78 28.82 -4.90 6.49
C THR A 78 28.98 -3.46 6.95
N PHE A 79 27.88 -2.79 7.32
CA PHE A 79 27.83 -1.35 7.62
C PHE A 79 28.29 -0.45 6.45
N GLU A 80 28.39 -1.00 5.24
CA GLU A 80 28.67 -0.23 4.04
C GLU A 80 27.45 0.64 3.69
N ILE A 81 27.74 1.86 3.23
CA ILE A 81 26.73 2.79 2.72
C ILE A 81 26.46 2.48 1.26
N GLU A 82 25.20 2.22 0.95
CA GLU A 82 24.65 2.11 -0.39
C GLU A 82 23.82 3.36 -0.69
N GLU A 83 24.36 4.25 -1.53
CA GLU A 83 23.69 5.48 -1.92
C GLU A 83 22.44 5.20 -2.75
N TYR A 84 21.31 5.77 -2.33
CA TYR A 84 20.04 5.59 -3.04
C TYR A 84 19.77 6.77 -3.99
N PRO A 85 19.10 6.52 -5.13
CA PRO A 85 18.65 7.61 -6.01
C PRO A 85 17.72 8.57 -5.27
N LEU A 86 17.88 9.87 -5.55
CA LEU A 86 16.96 10.90 -5.07
C LEU A 86 15.53 10.56 -5.49
N SER A 87 14.67 10.38 -4.49
CA SER A 87 13.32 9.89 -4.67
C SER A 87 12.31 10.76 -3.92
N ALA A 88 11.14 10.94 -4.51
CA ALA A 88 9.96 11.36 -3.76
C ALA A 88 9.46 10.18 -2.91
N GLN A 89 8.56 10.46 -1.97
CA GLN A 89 7.99 9.44 -1.08
C GLN A 89 6.47 9.37 -1.27
N GLY A 90 5.93 8.17 -1.42
CA GLY A 90 4.50 7.90 -1.61
C GLY A 90 4.09 6.56 -1.03
N PHE A 91 2.99 6.00 -1.54
CA PHE A 91 2.45 4.72 -1.11
C PHE A 91 1.57 4.11 -2.22
N ASP A 92 1.34 2.80 -2.16
CA ASP A 92 0.46 2.09 -3.11
C ASP A 92 -0.96 1.84 -2.56
N TRP A 93 -1.82 1.15 -3.31
CA TRP A 93 -3.20 0.86 -2.87
C TRP A 93 -3.30 -0.18 -1.76
N GLU A 94 -2.21 -0.86 -1.42
CA GLU A 94 -2.09 -1.68 -0.21
C GLU A 94 -1.58 -0.87 1.00
N LEU A 95 -1.33 0.44 0.79
CA LEU A 95 -0.80 1.39 1.77
C LEU A 95 0.65 1.08 2.18
N TRP A 96 1.42 0.39 1.34
CA TRP A 96 2.86 0.26 1.52
C TRP A 96 3.57 1.53 1.08
N CYS A 97 4.51 2.03 1.89
CA CYS A 97 5.36 3.14 1.51
C CYS A 97 6.23 2.79 0.30
N ARG A 98 6.40 3.75 -0.61
CA ARG A 98 7.17 3.59 -1.85
C ARG A 98 8.09 4.79 -2.07
N TYR A 99 9.28 4.52 -2.61
CA TYR A 99 10.09 5.52 -3.26
C TYR A 99 9.54 5.76 -4.67
N LEU A 100 9.37 7.03 -5.02
CA LEU A 100 8.85 7.46 -6.32
C LEU A 100 9.91 8.24 -7.08
N ASN A 101 9.81 8.19 -8.40
CA ASN A 101 10.55 9.12 -9.24
C ASN A 101 10.14 10.57 -8.90
N PRO A 102 11.11 11.49 -8.70
CA PRO A 102 10.79 12.89 -8.49
C PRO A 102 9.97 13.47 -9.67
N PRO A 103 9.08 14.45 -9.41
CA PRO A 103 8.28 15.06 -10.46
C PRO A 103 9.14 15.60 -11.62
N LYS A 104 8.69 15.45 -12.87
CA LYS A 104 9.45 15.88 -14.06
C LYS A 104 9.90 17.34 -14.00
N ASN A 105 9.03 18.22 -13.49
CA ASN A 105 9.34 19.64 -13.31
C ASN A 105 10.47 19.91 -12.30
N TRP A 106 10.70 19.02 -11.34
CA TRP A 106 11.82 19.10 -10.41
C TRP A 106 13.14 18.81 -11.13
N TRP A 107 13.17 17.76 -11.96
CA TRP A 107 14.34 17.46 -12.81
C TRP A 107 14.72 18.62 -13.74
N HIS A 108 13.72 19.28 -14.33
CA HIS A 108 13.95 20.44 -15.21
C HIS A 108 14.59 21.65 -14.51
N LYS A 109 14.50 21.76 -13.18
CA LYS A 109 15.15 22.85 -12.44
C LYS A 109 16.68 22.70 -12.39
N GLY A 110 17.22 21.50 -12.63
CA GLY A 110 18.66 21.21 -12.57
C GLY A 110 19.32 21.38 -11.19
N ASN A 111 18.57 21.78 -10.17
CA ASN A 111 19.07 21.99 -8.82
C ASN A 111 18.74 20.78 -7.93
N LYS A 112 19.72 19.89 -7.75
CA LYS A 112 19.59 18.68 -6.93
C LYS A 112 19.40 18.96 -5.42
N SER A 113 19.68 20.18 -4.97
CA SER A 113 19.45 20.60 -3.57
C SER A 113 18.06 21.17 -3.33
N ALA A 114 17.23 21.31 -4.37
CA ALA A 114 15.86 21.77 -4.21
C ALA A 114 15.00 20.69 -3.53
N PRO A 115 14.10 21.04 -2.59
CA PRO A 115 13.18 20.07 -2.00
C PRO A 115 12.35 19.34 -3.06
N ILE A 116 12.19 18.02 -2.90
CA ILE A 116 11.32 17.19 -3.73
C ILE A 116 9.93 17.17 -3.08
N PRO A 117 8.88 17.69 -3.75
CA PRO A 117 7.52 17.52 -3.28
C PRO A 117 7.19 16.03 -3.20
N SER A 118 6.79 15.57 -2.02
CA SER A 118 6.51 14.15 -1.76
C SER A 118 5.07 13.98 -1.26
N PRO A 119 4.29 13.07 -1.87
CA PRO A 119 2.93 12.75 -1.41
C PRO A 119 2.84 12.25 0.04
N ALA A 120 3.83 11.47 0.49
CA ALA A 120 3.89 10.89 1.83
C ALA A 120 5.21 11.22 2.52
N LEU A 121 5.30 10.86 3.80
CA LEU A 121 6.47 11.06 4.64
C LEU A 121 6.83 9.73 5.30
N ILE A 122 8.00 9.19 4.96
CA ILE A 122 8.51 7.90 5.43
C ILE A 122 9.46 8.16 6.58
N GLY A 123 9.07 7.73 7.79
CA GLY A 123 9.99 7.56 8.91
C GLY A 123 10.47 8.88 9.50
N CYS A 124 11.66 9.33 9.13
CA CYS A 124 12.39 10.41 9.80
C CYS A 124 12.10 11.79 9.21
N PHE A 125 11.85 12.78 10.06
CA PHE A 125 11.52 14.12 9.60
C PHE A 125 11.84 15.22 10.62
N VAL A 126 11.90 16.45 10.12
CA VAL A 126 12.10 17.67 10.90
C VAL A 126 10.91 18.59 10.69
N VAL A 127 10.31 19.07 11.77
CA VAL A 127 9.10 19.87 11.73
C VAL A 127 9.13 20.98 12.78
N ASP A 128 8.44 22.08 12.51
CA ASP A 128 8.15 23.07 13.54
C ASP A 128 7.30 22.43 14.64
N ARG A 129 7.72 22.61 15.89
CA ARG A 129 7.14 21.90 17.04
C ARG A 129 5.67 22.26 17.23
N LEU A 130 5.32 23.55 17.11
CA LEU A 130 3.96 24.05 17.33
C LEU A 130 3.07 23.72 16.14
N TYR A 131 3.60 23.79 14.93
CA TYR A 131 2.89 23.34 13.74
C TYR A 131 2.54 21.84 13.82
N PHE A 132 3.45 21.01 14.33
CA PHE A 132 3.18 19.57 14.48
C PHE A 132 2.04 19.29 15.46
N GLU A 133 1.97 20.05 16.56
CA GLU A 133 0.84 20.02 17.51
C GLU A 133 -0.46 20.49 16.86
N GLU A 134 -0.41 21.58 16.09
CA GLU A 134 -1.57 22.16 15.41
C GLU A 134 -2.23 21.16 14.44
N ILE A 135 -1.43 20.39 13.71
CA ILE A 135 -1.94 19.35 12.78
C ILE A 135 -2.33 18.05 13.48
N GLY A 136 -2.13 17.96 14.79
CA GLY A 136 -2.58 16.87 15.67
C GLY A 136 -1.59 15.75 15.91
N LEU A 137 -0.28 15.97 15.72
CA LEU A 137 0.77 14.99 15.91
C LEU A 137 0.51 13.67 15.12
N LEU A 138 1.19 12.60 15.51
CA LEU A 138 0.86 11.24 15.10
C LEU A 138 -0.38 10.74 15.88
N ASP A 139 -1.19 9.89 15.27
CA ASP A 139 -2.34 9.27 15.95
C ASP A 139 -1.88 8.28 17.04
N GLU A 140 -1.98 8.69 18.31
CA GLU A 140 -1.60 7.87 19.48
C GLU A 140 -2.50 6.64 19.69
N GLY A 141 -3.60 6.51 18.93
CA GLY A 141 -4.42 5.30 18.88
C GLY A 141 -3.78 4.15 18.09
N MET A 142 -2.75 4.43 17.28
CA MET A 142 -2.01 3.40 16.56
C MET A 142 -1.07 2.60 17.47
N GLU A 143 -1.03 1.29 17.26
CA GLU A 143 -0.25 0.36 18.10
C GLU A 143 1.07 -0.07 17.44
N VAL A 144 2.13 -0.16 18.26
CA VAL A 144 3.46 -0.67 17.91
C VAL A 144 4.17 0.08 16.78
N TYR A 145 3.82 -0.16 15.51
CA TYR A 145 4.44 0.39 14.30
C TYR A 145 3.60 0.11 13.04
N GLY A 146 3.60 1.01 12.06
CA GLY A 146 3.02 0.80 10.74
C GLY A 146 1.80 1.68 10.46
N GLY A 147 1.72 2.19 9.22
CA GLY A 147 0.60 3.01 8.74
C GLY A 147 0.68 4.50 9.11
N GLU A 148 1.49 4.90 10.10
CA GLU A 148 1.60 6.31 10.54
C GLU A 148 2.17 7.23 9.46
N ASN A 149 3.07 6.68 8.64
CA ASN A 149 3.69 7.37 7.51
C ASN A 149 2.67 7.70 6.39
N VAL A 150 1.64 6.86 6.25
CA VAL A 150 0.56 7.03 5.28
C VAL A 150 -0.60 7.84 5.87
N GLU A 151 -0.94 7.66 7.16
CA GLU A 151 -1.99 8.46 7.84
C GLU A 151 -1.62 9.94 7.89
N LEU A 152 -0.35 10.27 8.12
CA LEU A 152 0.11 11.65 8.02
C LEU A 152 -0.18 12.27 6.65
N GLY A 153 -0.27 11.46 5.58
CA GLY A 153 -0.64 11.89 4.24
C GLY A 153 -2.14 11.78 3.92
N ILE A 154 -2.93 10.95 4.61
CA ILE A 154 -4.25 10.47 4.15
C ILE A 154 -5.21 10.20 5.31
N ARG A 155 -6.51 10.47 5.14
CA ARG A 155 -7.55 10.14 6.14
C ARG A 155 -8.81 9.45 5.54
N ASP A 156 -9.13 8.28 6.12
CA ASP A 156 -10.40 7.50 6.15
C ASP A 156 -10.45 6.20 5.29
N SER A 157 -10.72 5.03 5.89
CA SER A 157 -10.67 3.70 5.25
C SER A 157 -11.83 2.72 5.59
N GLY A 158 -12.76 3.06 6.49
CA GLY A 158 -13.97 2.26 6.74
C GLY A 158 -13.79 0.89 7.42
N ILE A 159 -12.60 0.58 7.94
CA ILE A 159 -12.31 -0.59 8.78
C ILE A 159 -12.59 -0.23 10.25
N ASP A 160 -13.01 -1.19 11.08
CA ASP A 160 -13.08 -0.99 12.54
C ASP A 160 -11.66 -0.90 13.11
N ILE A 161 -11.15 0.32 13.15
CA ILE A 161 -9.81 0.69 13.61
C ILE A 161 -9.85 1.30 15.01
N GLY A 162 -10.91 1.02 15.78
CA GLY A 162 -11.18 1.68 17.05
C GLY A 162 -11.83 3.06 16.89
N ASP A 163 -11.91 3.80 18.00
CA ASP A 163 -12.55 5.12 18.01
C ASP A 163 -11.63 6.19 17.41
N ILE A 164 -12.02 6.68 16.23
CA ILE A 164 -11.34 7.77 15.49
C ILE A 164 -12.10 9.10 15.55
N SER A 165 -13.03 9.25 16.50
CA SER A 165 -13.88 10.45 16.62
C SER A 165 -13.06 11.73 16.77
N GLU A 166 -11.98 11.69 17.55
CA GLU A 166 -11.07 12.85 17.73
C GLU A 166 -10.34 13.21 16.43
N ARG A 167 -9.84 12.22 15.68
CA ARG A 167 -9.18 12.45 14.37
C ARG A 167 -10.16 13.01 13.34
N LYS A 168 -11.41 12.52 13.33
CA LYS A 168 -12.50 13.06 12.50
C LYS A 168 -12.86 14.50 12.89
N ALA A 169 -12.96 14.81 14.18
CA ALA A 169 -13.22 16.15 14.69
C ALA A 169 -12.10 17.13 14.33
N LEU A 170 -10.85 16.70 14.47
CA LEU A 170 -9.67 17.47 14.07
C LEU A 170 -9.67 17.78 12.56
N ARG A 171 -9.95 16.76 11.72
CA ARG A 171 -10.09 16.95 10.26
C ARG A 171 -11.12 18.02 9.91
N LYS A 172 -12.27 18.02 10.61
CA LYS A 172 -13.33 19.01 10.43
C LYS A 172 -12.88 20.41 10.89
N LYS A 173 -12.22 20.50 12.06
CA LYS A 173 -11.70 21.76 12.63
C LYS A 173 -10.70 22.43 11.70
N LEU A 174 -9.77 21.66 11.13
CA LEU A 174 -8.72 22.16 10.22
C LEU A 174 -9.21 22.37 8.77
N GLN A 175 -10.49 22.10 8.48
CA GLN A 175 -11.07 22.21 7.13
C GLN A 175 -10.25 21.48 6.05
N CYS A 176 -9.75 20.28 6.38
CA CYS A 176 -8.88 19.51 5.49
C CYS A 176 -9.59 19.20 4.15
N LYS A 177 -8.80 19.15 3.07
CA LYS A 177 -9.30 18.77 1.74
C LYS A 177 -9.70 17.29 1.69
N THR A 178 -10.42 16.90 0.64
CA THR A 178 -10.83 15.50 0.44
C THR A 178 -9.68 14.65 -0.09
N PHE A 179 -9.76 13.33 0.09
CA PHE A 179 -8.75 12.44 -0.46
C PHE A 179 -8.70 12.48 -2.00
N ARG A 180 -9.84 12.68 -2.66
CA ARG A 180 -9.87 12.95 -4.11
C ARG A 180 -9.09 14.21 -4.49
N TRP A 181 -9.19 15.29 -3.71
CA TRP A 181 -8.39 16.49 -3.96
C TRP A 181 -6.90 16.18 -3.80
N TYR A 182 -6.51 15.40 -2.79
CA TYR A 182 -5.13 14.96 -2.59
C TYR A 182 -4.61 14.14 -3.79
N LEU A 183 -5.34 13.14 -4.27
CA LEU A 183 -4.95 12.33 -5.42
C LEU A 183 -4.81 13.17 -6.70
N VAL A 184 -5.64 14.19 -6.89
CA VAL A 184 -5.60 15.02 -8.11
C VAL A 184 -4.53 16.12 -8.04
N ASN A 185 -4.20 16.64 -6.85
CA ASN A 185 -3.36 17.85 -6.72
C ASN A 185 -2.00 17.58 -6.07
N ILE A 186 -1.88 16.53 -5.26
CA ILE A 186 -0.66 16.19 -4.50
C ILE A 186 -0.02 14.91 -5.05
N TYR A 187 -0.83 13.89 -5.39
CA TYR A 187 -0.33 12.61 -5.89
C TYR A 187 -0.94 12.20 -7.25
N PRO A 188 -0.85 13.05 -8.30
CA PRO A 188 -1.48 12.79 -9.61
C PRO A 188 -0.89 11.58 -10.35
N GLU A 189 0.31 11.12 -9.98
CA GLU A 189 0.95 9.94 -10.55
C GLU A 189 0.32 8.64 -10.05
N MET A 190 -0.38 8.65 -8.90
CA MET A 190 -1.05 7.46 -8.37
C MET A 190 -2.22 7.07 -9.27
N ARG A 191 -2.23 5.82 -9.76
CA ARG A 191 -3.27 5.34 -10.67
C ARG A 191 -4.58 5.18 -9.91
N MET A 192 -5.68 5.76 -10.41
CA MET A 192 -7.01 5.59 -9.83
C MET A 192 -7.82 4.52 -10.59
N TYR A 193 -8.31 3.50 -9.87
CA TYR A 193 -9.11 2.40 -10.43
C TYR A 193 -10.62 2.64 -10.30
N SER A 194 -11.12 3.69 -10.96
CA SER A 194 -12.52 4.14 -10.86
C SER A 194 -13.53 3.26 -11.60
N ASP A 195 -13.06 2.33 -12.43
CA ASP A 195 -13.86 1.44 -13.25
C ASP A 195 -14.10 0.05 -12.63
N THR A 196 -13.61 -0.18 -11.41
CA THR A 196 -13.80 -1.44 -10.67
C THR A 196 -15.27 -1.63 -10.30
N ILE A 197 -15.85 -2.78 -10.67
CA ILE A 197 -17.22 -3.20 -10.35
C ILE A 197 -17.24 -4.20 -9.20
N ALA A 198 -16.25 -5.10 -9.13
CA ALA A 198 -16.15 -6.09 -8.07
C ALA A 198 -14.68 -6.36 -7.74
N TYR A 199 -14.38 -6.68 -6.48
CA TYR A 199 -13.01 -6.94 -6.03
C TYR A 199 -12.93 -7.96 -4.87
N GLY A 200 -11.75 -8.52 -4.65
CA GLY A 200 -11.46 -9.48 -3.59
C GLY A 200 -11.10 -10.84 -4.17
N VAL A 201 -11.45 -11.95 -3.53
CA VAL A 201 -11.08 -13.27 -4.07
C VAL A 201 -12.12 -13.81 -5.04
N LEU A 202 -11.65 -14.44 -6.12
CA LEU A 202 -12.51 -15.09 -7.12
C LEU A 202 -12.63 -16.59 -6.82
N LYS A 203 -13.86 -17.04 -6.59
CA LYS A 203 -14.20 -18.41 -6.17
C LYS A 203 -15.17 -19.07 -7.15
N ASN A 204 -15.05 -20.39 -7.27
CA ASN A 204 -16.01 -21.22 -8.00
C ASN A 204 -16.95 -21.95 -7.04
N SER A 205 -18.21 -22.10 -7.39
CA SER A 205 -19.20 -22.77 -6.53
C SER A 205 -18.96 -24.28 -6.37
N LEU A 206 -18.13 -24.91 -7.20
CA LEU A 206 -17.72 -26.31 -7.05
C LEU A 206 -16.68 -26.50 -5.93
N LYS A 207 -15.85 -25.49 -5.65
CA LYS A 207 -14.77 -25.51 -4.64
C LYS A 207 -14.60 -24.12 -4.04
N ILE A 208 -15.25 -23.89 -2.91
CA ILE A 208 -15.37 -22.58 -2.25
C ILE A 208 -14.14 -22.20 -1.41
N ASP A 209 -13.36 -23.22 -1.08
CA ASP A 209 -12.10 -23.23 -0.35
C ASP A 209 -10.90 -22.89 -1.26
N LEU A 210 -11.08 -23.02 -2.59
CA LEU A 210 -10.08 -22.67 -3.58
C LEU A 210 -10.40 -21.33 -4.27
N CYS A 211 -9.37 -20.51 -4.44
CA CYS A 211 -9.43 -19.19 -5.04
C CYS A 211 -8.53 -19.13 -6.28
N LEU A 212 -8.91 -18.32 -7.27
CA LEU A 212 -8.00 -17.92 -8.33
C LEU A 212 -6.84 -17.15 -7.70
N ASP A 213 -5.63 -17.54 -8.08
CA ASP A 213 -4.40 -16.98 -7.56
C ASP A 213 -3.46 -16.69 -8.74
N GLN A 214 -2.70 -15.59 -8.65
CA GLN A 214 -1.68 -15.28 -9.66
C GLN A 214 -0.67 -16.41 -9.82
N GLY A 215 -0.35 -17.10 -8.73
CA GLY A 215 0.75 -18.05 -8.67
C GLY A 215 2.12 -17.36 -8.79
N PRO A 216 3.18 -18.13 -9.05
CA PRO A 216 4.52 -17.59 -9.26
C PRO A 216 4.59 -16.68 -10.49
N ASP A 217 5.18 -15.49 -10.34
CA ASP A 217 5.25 -14.46 -11.40
C ASP A 217 5.91 -14.94 -12.70
N ASN A 218 6.85 -15.88 -12.61
CA ASN A 218 7.66 -16.33 -13.73
C ASN A 218 6.84 -17.07 -14.81
N ASP A 219 5.74 -17.71 -14.44
CA ASP A 219 5.02 -18.62 -15.33
C ASP A 219 3.89 -17.96 -16.10
N ASN A 220 3.41 -16.78 -15.65
CA ASN A 220 2.26 -16.08 -16.21
C ASN A 220 1.02 -17.00 -16.36
N VAL A 221 0.91 -18.00 -15.50
CA VAL A 221 -0.16 -19.00 -15.48
C VAL A 221 -0.84 -18.91 -14.12
N PRO A 222 -2.11 -18.49 -14.07
CA PRO A 222 -2.81 -18.44 -12.79
C PRO A 222 -3.07 -19.85 -12.28
N ILE A 223 -3.09 -20.00 -10.97
CA ILE A 223 -3.31 -21.27 -10.28
C ILE A 223 -4.60 -21.23 -9.45
N LEU A 224 -4.92 -22.36 -8.85
CA LEU A 224 -5.91 -22.46 -7.78
C LEU A 224 -5.17 -22.74 -6.48
N TYR A 225 -5.47 -21.98 -5.45
CA TYR A 225 -4.85 -22.14 -4.14
C TYR A 225 -5.88 -21.96 -3.02
N LEU A 226 -5.54 -22.40 -1.81
CA LEU A 226 -6.38 -22.20 -0.65
C LEU A 226 -6.65 -20.71 -0.45
N CYS A 227 -7.92 -20.35 -0.29
CA CYS A 227 -8.34 -18.96 -0.13
C CYS A 227 -7.77 -18.35 1.16
N HIS A 228 -6.88 -17.36 1.03
CA HIS A 228 -6.37 -16.56 2.14
C HIS A 228 -6.73 -15.08 2.05
N GLY A 229 -7.17 -14.59 0.89
CA GLY A 229 -7.71 -13.23 0.76
C GLY A 229 -6.67 -12.10 0.80
N MET A 230 -5.41 -12.45 0.58
CA MET A 230 -4.29 -11.52 0.48
C MET A 230 -3.70 -11.60 -0.93
N THR A 231 -2.91 -10.61 -1.32
CA THR A 231 -2.12 -10.68 -2.54
C THR A 231 -1.24 -11.95 -2.52
N PRO A 232 -1.22 -12.73 -3.62
CA PRO A 232 -1.67 -12.36 -4.95
C PRO A 232 -3.04 -12.95 -5.39
N GLN A 233 -3.96 -13.23 -4.46
CA GLN A 233 -5.33 -13.70 -4.74
C GLN A 233 -6.35 -12.61 -5.04
N ASN A 234 -5.93 -11.35 -5.00
CA ASN A 234 -6.81 -10.23 -5.25
C ASN A 234 -7.20 -10.19 -6.73
N VAL A 235 -8.50 -10.16 -7.00
CA VAL A 235 -9.07 -10.08 -8.34
C VAL A 235 -9.95 -8.84 -8.42
N TYR A 236 -9.84 -8.11 -9.52
CA TYR A 236 -10.62 -6.90 -9.79
C TYR A 236 -11.32 -7.04 -11.12
N TYR A 237 -12.66 -6.98 -11.10
CA TYR A 237 -13.47 -6.99 -12.31
C TYR A 237 -13.88 -5.56 -12.67
N THR A 238 -13.58 -5.14 -13.90
CA THR A 238 -13.80 -3.76 -14.34
C THR A 238 -15.02 -3.61 -15.26
N SER A 239 -15.50 -2.37 -15.41
CA SER A 239 -16.55 -2.00 -16.37
C SER A 239 -16.17 -2.20 -17.83
N ALA A 240 -14.86 -2.28 -18.12
CA ALA A 240 -14.34 -2.72 -19.41
C ALA A 240 -14.43 -4.25 -19.60
N HIS A 241 -15.02 -5.00 -18.65
CA HIS A 241 -15.10 -6.45 -18.65
C HIS A 241 -13.73 -7.14 -18.60
N GLN A 242 -12.77 -6.58 -17.86
CA GLN A 242 -11.45 -7.16 -17.65
C GLN A 242 -11.35 -7.75 -16.24
N LEU A 243 -10.52 -8.77 -16.07
CA LEU A 243 -10.18 -9.36 -14.77
C LEU A 243 -8.71 -9.10 -14.51
N HIS A 244 -8.40 -8.16 -13.63
CA HIS A 244 -7.05 -8.00 -13.10
C HIS A 244 -6.83 -9.01 -11.98
N VAL A 245 -5.65 -9.62 -11.91
CA VAL A 245 -5.30 -10.63 -10.90
C VAL A 245 -3.98 -10.25 -10.26
N GLY A 246 -3.92 -10.32 -8.93
CA GLY A 246 -2.76 -9.98 -8.12
C GLY A 246 -2.66 -8.49 -7.78
N LEU A 247 -1.42 -8.00 -7.69
CA LEU A 247 -1.12 -6.62 -7.30
C LEU A 247 -1.50 -5.64 -8.42
N LEU A 248 -2.16 -4.55 -8.05
CA LEU A 248 -2.45 -3.45 -8.96
C LEU A 248 -1.25 -2.51 -9.06
N SER A 249 -0.92 -2.08 -10.28
CA SER A 249 0.14 -1.10 -10.50
C SER A 249 -0.13 0.19 -9.71
N PRO A 250 0.84 0.69 -8.93
CA PRO A 250 0.61 1.82 -8.03
C PRO A 250 0.48 3.15 -8.78
N THR A 251 1.20 3.31 -9.89
CA THR A 251 1.30 4.56 -10.63
C THR A 251 0.81 4.42 -12.08
N VAL A 252 0.66 5.56 -12.75
CA VAL A 252 0.19 5.62 -14.15
C VAL A 252 1.29 5.29 -15.17
N ASP A 253 2.57 5.44 -14.79
CA ASP A 253 3.73 5.10 -15.61
C ASP A 253 4.12 3.62 -15.51
N ASP A 254 3.82 2.97 -14.38
CA ASP A 254 3.86 1.52 -14.24
C ASP A 254 2.56 0.92 -14.82
N ASP A 255 2.67 0.05 -15.84
CA ASP A 255 1.51 -0.63 -16.43
C ASP A 255 1.67 -2.15 -16.47
N ASP A 256 2.08 -2.66 -15.31
CA ASP A 256 2.35 -4.07 -15.07
C ASP A 256 1.08 -4.86 -14.67
N ASN A 257 -0.08 -4.20 -14.64
CA ASN A 257 -1.35 -4.82 -14.31
C ASN A 257 -1.55 -6.09 -15.13
N LYS A 258 -1.68 -7.24 -14.46
CA LYS A 258 -1.87 -8.52 -15.13
C LYS A 258 -3.36 -8.79 -15.34
N CYS A 259 -3.75 -8.93 -16.61
CA CYS A 259 -5.08 -9.30 -17.04
C CYS A 259 -5.19 -10.80 -17.26
N LEU A 260 -6.34 -11.39 -16.91
CA LEU A 260 -6.70 -12.74 -17.35
C LEU A 260 -6.96 -12.75 -18.86
N VAL A 261 -6.26 -13.61 -19.61
CA VAL A 261 -6.33 -13.67 -21.07
C VAL A 261 -6.50 -15.11 -21.56
N ASP A 262 -7.38 -15.29 -22.54
CA ASP A 262 -7.43 -16.51 -23.35
C ASP A 262 -6.34 -16.47 -24.44
N VAL A 263 -5.28 -17.23 -24.21
CA VAL A 263 -4.17 -17.41 -25.16
C VAL A 263 -4.27 -18.79 -25.78
N ASN A 264 -4.82 -18.86 -26.99
CA ASN A 264 -4.98 -20.11 -27.75
C ASN A 264 -5.67 -21.24 -26.95
N GLY A 265 -6.58 -20.90 -26.03
CA GLY A 265 -7.29 -21.88 -25.19
C GLY A 265 -6.65 -22.22 -23.88
N ARG A 266 -5.62 -21.48 -23.51
CA ARG A 266 -5.02 -21.57 -22.20
C ARG A 266 -5.26 -20.26 -21.47
N VAL A 267 -5.61 -20.37 -20.19
CA VAL A 267 -5.69 -19.22 -19.30
C VAL A 267 -4.26 -18.74 -19.03
N ARG A 268 -4.02 -17.44 -19.22
CA ARG A 268 -2.75 -16.79 -18.93
C ARG A 268 -2.99 -15.44 -18.25
N LEU A 269 -1.96 -14.97 -17.57
CA LEU A 269 -1.86 -13.61 -17.05
C LEU A 269 -0.91 -12.83 -17.96
N ILE A 270 -1.40 -11.77 -18.59
CA ILE A 270 -0.62 -10.93 -19.50
C ILE A 270 -0.85 -9.49 -19.12
N GLU A 271 0.18 -8.65 -19.22
CA GLU A 271 0.04 -7.20 -19.06
C GLU A 271 -1.14 -6.66 -19.87
N CYS A 272 -2.03 -5.94 -19.21
CA CYS A 272 -3.29 -5.46 -19.79
C CYS A 272 -3.04 -4.58 -21.01
N SER A 273 -2.02 -3.71 -20.96
CA SER A 273 -1.61 -2.83 -22.05
C SER A 273 -1.12 -3.61 -23.28
N TYR A 274 -0.24 -4.59 -23.06
CA TYR A 274 0.26 -5.47 -24.10
C TYR A 274 -0.88 -6.29 -24.72
N ALA A 275 -1.73 -6.89 -23.89
CA ALA A 275 -2.87 -7.68 -24.33
C ALA A 275 -3.85 -6.85 -25.16
N ALA A 276 -4.10 -5.60 -24.77
CA ALA A 276 -4.93 -4.67 -25.52
C ALA A 276 -4.29 -4.30 -26.86
N ALA A 277 -3.01 -3.91 -26.87
CA ALA A 277 -2.28 -3.54 -28.07
C ALA A 277 -2.23 -4.70 -29.09
N LYS A 278 -2.08 -5.94 -28.62
CA LYS A 278 -2.09 -7.15 -29.44
C LYS A 278 -3.50 -7.70 -29.71
N ARG A 279 -4.56 -7.00 -29.30
CA ARG A 279 -5.98 -7.38 -29.49
C ARG A 279 -6.28 -8.80 -29.01
N MET A 280 -5.67 -9.18 -27.89
CA MET A 280 -5.82 -10.49 -27.26
C MET A 280 -7.22 -10.64 -26.62
N LYS A 281 -7.56 -11.86 -26.24
CA LYS A 281 -8.89 -12.22 -25.74
C LYS A 281 -8.97 -12.00 -24.22
N MET A 282 -8.88 -10.74 -23.78
CA MET A 282 -8.87 -10.34 -22.36
C MET A 282 -10.22 -9.89 -21.80
N HIS A 283 -11.29 -9.95 -22.60
CA HIS A 283 -12.61 -9.44 -22.21
C HIS A 283 -13.55 -10.59 -21.81
N TRP A 284 -14.12 -10.51 -20.61
CA TRP A 284 -14.89 -11.56 -19.95
C TRP A 284 -16.28 -11.06 -19.55
N LEU A 285 -17.30 -11.69 -20.11
CA LEU A 285 -18.67 -11.53 -19.64
C LEU A 285 -18.80 -12.25 -18.30
N PHE A 286 -19.07 -11.48 -17.25
CA PHE A 286 -19.25 -11.98 -15.90
C PHE A 286 -20.41 -11.22 -15.26
N THR A 287 -21.36 -11.96 -14.71
CA THR A 287 -22.50 -11.39 -13.99
C THR A 287 -22.54 -11.97 -12.59
N GLN A 288 -22.50 -11.07 -11.62
CA GLN A 288 -22.79 -11.36 -10.22
C GLN A 288 -23.74 -10.29 -9.71
N VAL A 289 -24.90 -10.72 -9.22
CA VAL A 289 -25.89 -9.80 -8.67
C VAL A 289 -26.19 -10.20 -7.24
N THR A 290 -25.95 -9.25 -6.34
CA THR A 290 -26.37 -9.26 -4.94
C THR A 290 -27.60 -8.36 -4.81
N LYS A 291 -28.81 -8.90 -5.02
CA LYS A 291 -30.04 -8.22 -4.59
C LYS A 291 -30.49 -8.82 -3.27
N SER A 292 -31.13 -8.02 -2.42
CA SER A 292 -31.40 -8.25 -0.98
C SER A 292 -32.00 -9.61 -0.57
N PHE A 293 -32.34 -10.51 -1.50
CA PHE A 293 -32.83 -11.86 -1.24
C PHE A 293 -32.32 -12.97 -2.20
N TRP A 294 -31.45 -12.69 -3.17
CA TRP A 294 -30.89 -13.73 -4.07
C TRP A 294 -29.48 -13.41 -4.57
N TYR A 295 -28.59 -14.40 -4.49
CA TYR A 295 -27.26 -14.36 -5.11
C TYR A 295 -27.33 -15.00 -6.50
N MET A 296 -27.37 -14.18 -7.56
CA MET A 296 -27.13 -14.69 -8.91
C MET A 296 -25.63 -14.74 -9.17
N ARG A 297 -25.09 -15.95 -9.27
CA ARG A 297 -23.71 -16.25 -9.69
C ARG A 297 -23.74 -16.77 -11.12
N GLY A 298 -22.96 -16.16 -12.00
CA GLY A 298 -22.90 -16.51 -13.41
C GLY A 298 -21.58 -17.21 -13.80
N PRO A 299 -21.51 -17.72 -15.03
CA PRO A 299 -20.25 -18.15 -15.63
C PRO A 299 -19.36 -16.94 -15.94
N ILE A 300 -18.06 -17.19 -16.08
CA ILE A 300 -17.10 -16.23 -16.64
C ILE A 300 -16.83 -16.67 -18.08
N GLN A 301 -17.39 -15.96 -19.06
CA GLN A 301 -17.29 -16.32 -20.48
C GLN A 301 -16.45 -15.31 -21.26
N ASN A 302 -15.46 -15.78 -22.01
CA ASN A 302 -14.70 -14.91 -22.90
C ASN A 302 -15.58 -14.38 -24.04
N ARG A 303 -15.59 -13.04 -24.23
CA ARG A 303 -16.44 -12.38 -25.23
C ARG A 303 -16.16 -12.84 -26.66
N LYS A 304 -14.89 -13.14 -27.00
CA LYS A 304 -14.42 -13.45 -28.36
C LYS A 304 -14.39 -14.95 -28.63
N SER A 305 -13.78 -15.77 -27.77
CA SER A 305 -13.72 -17.23 -27.99
C SER A 305 -14.98 -17.98 -27.59
N LYS A 306 -15.89 -17.33 -26.84
CA LYS A 306 -17.12 -17.94 -26.29
C LYS A 306 -16.88 -19.10 -25.32
N ARG A 307 -15.63 -19.35 -24.93
CA ARG A 307 -15.26 -20.33 -23.90
C ARG A 307 -15.48 -19.76 -22.51
N CYS A 308 -15.83 -20.63 -21.57
CA CYS A 308 -15.92 -20.28 -20.16
C CYS A 308 -14.65 -20.68 -19.42
N LEU A 309 -14.32 -19.89 -18.40
CA LEU A 309 -13.40 -20.28 -17.34
C LEU A 309 -14.09 -21.32 -16.47
N GLU A 310 -13.50 -22.50 -16.38
CA GLU A 310 -14.11 -23.66 -15.74
C GLU A 310 -13.05 -24.36 -14.86
N LEU A 311 -13.52 -25.00 -13.80
CA LEU A 311 -12.76 -25.95 -13.02
C LEU A 311 -12.95 -27.34 -13.61
N VAL A 312 -11.84 -28.03 -13.89
CA VAL A 312 -11.85 -29.43 -14.32
C VAL A 312 -11.06 -30.27 -13.33
N THR A 313 -11.55 -31.48 -13.07
CA THR A 313 -10.84 -32.44 -12.22
C THR A 313 -9.58 -32.91 -12.92
N GLY A 314 -8.45 -32.92 -12.21
CA GLY A 314 -7.18 -33.44 -12.71
C GLY A 314 -6.48 -34.24 -11.62
N SER A 315 -6.09 -35.49 -11.93
CA SER A 315 -5.42 -36.41 -10.99
C SER A 315 -4.06 -35.90 -10.53
N ASP A 316 -3.42 -35.05 -11.32
CA ASP A 316 -2.01 -34.67 -11.15
C ASP A 316 -1.83 -33.33 -10.41
N ASN A 317 -2.93 -32.68 -10.00
CA ASN A 317 -2.91 -31.41 -9.28
C ASN A 317 -3.12 -31.60 -7.79
N GLU A 318 -2.36 -30.88 -6.97
CA GLU A 318 -2.37 -30.95 -5.50
C GLU A 318 -3.77 -30.87 -4.90
N PHE A 319 -4.63 -30.02 -5.46
CA PHE A 319 -6.01 -29.82 -4.99
C PHE A 319 -7.07 -30.54 -5.84
N GLY A 320 -6.67 -31.40 -6.78
CA GLY A 320 -7.55 -32.20 -7.63
C GLY A 320 -8.33 -31.41 -8.70
N TYR A 321 -8.14 -30.08 -8.79
CA TYR A 321 -8.78 -29.20 -9.75
C TYR A 321 -7.77 -28.30 -10.45
N GLN A 322 -8.07 -27.95 -11.70
CA GLN A 322 -7.32 -26.96 -12.49
C GLN A 322 -8.24 -26.06 -13.30
N LEU A 323 -7.72 -24.88 -13.66
CA LEU A 323 -8.38 -23.93 -14.54
C LEU A 323 -8.30 -24.40 -15.99
N ALA A 324 -9.43 -24.35 -16.69
CA ALA A 324 -9.52 -24.65 -18.11
C ALA A 324 -10.40 -23.64 -18.84
N LEU A 325 -10.12 -23.44 -20.14
CA LEU A 325 -11.02 -22.76 -21.06
C LEU A 325 -11.69 -23.76 -21.97
N GLN A 326 -13.00 -23.97 -21.76
CA GLN A 326 -13.77 -24.95 -22.50
C GLN A 326 -15.18 -24.45 -22.80
N LYS A 327 -16.03 -25.31 -23.39
CA LYS A 327 -17.46 -25.01 -23.55
C LYS A 327 -18.08 -24.79 -22.16
N CYS A 328 -18.96 -23.81 -22.07
CA CYS A 328 -19.61 -23.46 -20.81
C CYS A 328 -20.45 -24.63 -20.29
N THR A 329 -20.16 -25.08 -19.08
CA THR A 329 -20.91 -26.17 -18.42
C THR A 329 -21.93 -25.66 -17.41
N GLY A 330 -22.00 -24.34 -17.22
CA GLY A 330 -22.88 -23.69 -16.25
C GLY A 330 -22.24 -23.49 -14.88
N GLN A 331 -20.91 -23.64 -14.76
CA GLN A 331 -20.19 -23.32 -13.53
C GLN A 331 -20.39 -21.85 -13.14
N LYS A 332 -20.44 -21.65 -11.82
CA LYS A 332 -20.81 -20.37 -11.21
C LYS A 332 -19.64 -19.82 -10.43
N TRP A 333 -19.16 -18.66 -10.86
CA TRP A 333 -18.09 -17.92 -10.21
C TRP A 333 -18.64 -16.75 -9.40
N PHE A 334 -17.89 -16.32 -8.40
CA PHE A 334 -18.18 -15.10 -7.67
C PHE A 334 -16.93 -14.46 -7.09
N ILE A 335 -16.92 -13.14 -7.03
CA ILE A 335 -15.94 -12.29 -6.36
C ILE A 335 -16.54 -11.83 -5.04
N THR A 336 -15.74 -11.76 -3.97
CA THR A 336 -16.27 -11.52 -2.62
C THR A 336 -16.96 -10.18 -2.43
N ASN A 337 -16.45 -9.09 -3.01
CA ASN A 337 -17.01 -7.76 -2.83
C ASN A 337 -17.53 -7.21 -4.16
N VAL A 338 -18.73 -6.62 -4.14
CA VAL A 338 -19.35 -5.95 -5.30
C VAL A 338 -19.55 -4.49 -4.94
N LEU A 339 -19.01 -3.61 -5.78
CA LEU A 339 -19.21 -2.18 -5.69
C LEU A 339 -20.51 -1.84 -6.43
N PHE A 340 -21.58 -1.61 -5.67
CA PHE A 340 -22.81 -1.10 -6.27
C PHE A 340 -22.56 0.33 -6.77
N SER A 341 -22.85 0.60 -8.04
CA SER A 341 -23.05 1.98 -8.45
C SER A 341 -24.29 2.48 -7.72
N ASN A 342 -24.12 3.29 -6.68
CA ASN A 342 -25.20 4.18 -6.28
C ASN A 342 -25.38 5.14 -7.46
N SER A 343 -26.33 4.81 -8.34
CA SER A 343 -26.94 5.78 -9.25
C SER A 343 -27.50 6.89 -8.37
N SER A 344 -26.74 7.97 -8.25
CA SER A 344 -27.16 9.24 -7.66
C SER A 344 -27.56 10.14 -8.81
#